data_AF-A0A7D9EAD4-F1
#
_entry.id   AF-A0A7D9EAD4-F1
#
_cell.length_a   1.000
_cell.length_b   1.000
_cell.length_c   1.000
_cell.angle_alpha   90.00
_cell.angle_beta   90.00
_cell.angle_gamma   90.00
#
_symmetry.space_group_name_H-M   'P 1'
#
loop_
_entity.id
_entity.type
_entity.pdbx_description
1 polymer ?
#
loop_
_entity_poly.entity_id
_entity_poly.type
_entity_poly.pdbx_seq_one_letter_code
_entity_poly.pdbx_strand_id
1 'polypeptide(L)'
;MTAFDNQENKTTSTFTGQVVGFAQPRGELVSPTISCTQLNVLCKRKREGDDVYEKIQKKKRRHRTVFTRYQLEQLELAYRVSQYPDVETRDSLARKVDLDEGRVQ
;
A
#
# COMPACT_ATOMS: atom_id res chain seq x y z
N MET A 1 -42.05 23.86 8.56
CA MET A 1 -41.95 23.92 10.04
C MET A 1 -42.60 22.66 10.59
N THR A 2 -42.04 22.12 11.69
CA THR A 2 -42.23 20.78 12.31
C THR A 2 -41.41 19.66 11.70
N ALA A 3 -40.65 18.85 12.43
CA ALA A 3 -39.96 18.95 13.72
C ALA A 3 -38.89 17.83 13.68
N PHE A 4 -37.76 18.06 14.33
CA PHE A 4 -36.81 17.01 14.68
C PHE A 4 -37.53 15.95 15.54
N ASP A 5 -37.33 14.67 15.25
CA ASP A 5 -37.37 13.63 16.27
C ASP A 5 -36.12 12.75 16.15
N ASN A 6 -35.19 13.13 17.02
CA ASN A 6 -34.07 12.36 17.49
C ASN A 6 -34.62 11.18 18.29
N GLN A 7 -34.41 9.95 17.82
CA GLN A 7 -34.53 8.79 18.68
C GLN A 7 -33.18 8.06 18.73
N GLU A 8 -32.36 8.54 19.66
CA GLU A 8 -31.39 7.74 20.38
C GLU A 8 -32.07 6.48 20.92
N ASN A 9 -31.41 5.32 20.82
CA ASN A 9 -30.80 4.64 21.96
C ASN A 9 -30.77 3.08 21.85
N LYS A 10 -29.63 2.53 22.34
CA LYS A 10 -29.40 1.15 22.85
C LYS A 10 -29.25 0.07 21.77
N THR A 11 -28.15 -0.69 21.68
CA THR A 11 -27.43 -1.38 22.76
C THR A 11 -25.93 -1.56 22.50
N THR A 12 -25.12 -1.11 23.45
CA THR A 12 -23.78 -1.61 23.75
C THR A 12 -23.85 -3.10 24.11
N SER A 13 -23.36 -3.99 23.25
CA SER A 13 -23.08 -5.38 23.61
C SER A 13 -21.63 -5.52 24.03
N THR A 14 -21.42 -5.43 25.34
CA THR A 14 -20.18 -5.75 26.01
C THR A 14 -19.95 -7.26 25.91
N PHE A 15 -19.07 -7.73 25.01
CA PHE A 15 -18.56 -9.10 25.09
C PHE A 15 -17.43 -9.15 26.12
N THR A 16 -17.81 -9.34 27.38
CA THR A 16 -16.89 -9.78 28.43
C THR A 16 -16.49 -11.23 28.16
N GLY A 17 -15.41 -11.43 27.41
CA GLY A 17 -14.70 -12.71 27.33
C GLY A 17 -13.41 -12.62 28.14
N GLN A 18 -13.40 -13.27 29.31
CA GLN A 18 -12.26 -13.32 30.21
C GLN A 18 -11.07 -14.10 29.66
N VAL A 19 -9.92 -13.61 30.09
CA VAL A 19 -8.55 -13.99 29.83
C VAL A 19 -8.19 -15.38 30.38
N VAL A 20 -7.52 -16.20 29.56
CA VAL A 20 -6.54 -17.16 30.07
C VAL A 20 -5.16 -16.59 29.79
N GLY A 21 -4.47 -16.21 30.87
CA GLY A 21 -3.19 -15.53 30.83
C GLY A 21 -2.06 -16.47 30.46
N PHE A 22 -1.32 -16.10 29.42
CA PHE A 22 0.07 -16.52 29.27
C PHE A 22 0.94 -15.37 29.78
N ALA A 23 1.58 -15.61 30.92
CA ALA A 23 2.47 -14.66 31.60
C ALA A 23 3.60 -14.21 30.67
N GLN A 24 3.72 -12.90 30.43
CA GLN A 24 4.91 -12.28 29.83
C GLN A 24 5.85 -11.82 30.96
N PRO A 25 7.11 -12.29 31.01
CA PRO A 25 8.12 -11.68 31.87
C PRO A 25 8.54 -10.33 31.29
N ARG A 26 8.62 -9.33 32.18
CA ARG A 26 8.98 -7.95 31.88
C ARG A 26 10.45 -7.84 31.45
N GLY A 27 10.67 -7.09 30.37
CA GLY A 27 11.98 -6.61 29.93
C GLY A 27 11.80 -5.38 29.05
N GLU A 28 12.19 -4.25 29.60
CA GLU A 28 12.26 -2.91 29.02
C GLU A 28 13.13 -2.89 27.75
N LEU A 29 12.76 -2.12 26.71
CA LEU A 29 13.67 -1.27 25.91
C LEU A 29 13.03 -0.80 24.59
N VAL A 30 12.87 0.52 24.52
CA VAL A 30 12.93 1.43 23.36
C VAL A 30 12.40 0.93 21.99
N SER A 31 11.39 1.65 21.51
CA SER A 31 10.95 1.67 20.12
C SER A 31 12.14 1.73 19.14
N PRO A 32 12.19 0.89 18.09
CA PRO A 32 12.93 1.25 16.89
C PRO A 32 12.19 2.42 16.23
N THR A 33 12.55 3.63 16.64
CA THR A 33 12.37 4.82 15.80
C THR A 33 12.93 4.44 14.43
N ILE A 34 12.12 4.61 13.39
CA ILE A 34 12.51 4.47 11.98
C ILE A 34 13.51 5.59 11.68
N SER A 35 14.71 5.49 12.24
CA SER A 35 15.84 6.34 11.95
C SER A 35 16.50 5.78 10.71
N CYS A 36 16.19 6.45 9.62
CA CYS A 36 16.87 6.31 8.35
C CYS A 36 18.36 6.61 8.55
N THR A 37 19.21 5.59 8.65
CA THR A 37 20.62 5.61 8.18
C THR A 37 21.27 4.23 8.36
N GLN A 38 21.43 3.48 7.27
CA GLN A 38 22.65 2.68 7.03
C GLN A 38 22.76 2.38 5.54
N LEU A 39 23.53 3.24 4.89
CA LEU A 39 24.10 3.07 3.56
C LEU A 39 25.09 1.88 3.56
N ASN A 40 24.99 1.04 2.53
CA ASN A 40 26.03 0.21 1.89
C ASN A 40 27.40 0.05 2.60
N VAL A 41 27.69 -1.11 3.21
CA VAL A 41 29.06 -1.69 3.23
C VAL A 41 29.00 -3.22 3.35
N LEU A 42 29.19 -3.93 2.24
CA LEU A 42 30.16 -5.03 2.21
C LEU A 42 30.75 -5.12 0.81
N CYS A 43 32.03 -4.82 0.80
CA CYS A 43 32.91 -4.71 -0.34
C CYS A 43 33.02 -6.06 -1.07
N LYS A 44 33.30 -5.95 -2.36
CA LYS A 44 33.36 -6.98 -3.39
C LYS A 44 34.14 -8.25 -3.02
N ARG A 45 33.60 -9.41 -3.37
CA ARG A 45 34.37 -10.53 -3.94
C ARG A 45 33.60 -11.11 -5.13
N LYS A 46 33.98 -10.69 -6.34
CA LYS A 46 33.49 -11.21 -7.61
C LYS A 46 34.16 -12.57 -7.84
N ARG A 47 33.41 -13.67 -7.77
CA ARG A 47 33.84 -14.95 -8.34
C ARG A 47 33.22 -15.04 -9.73
N GLU A 48 34.06 -15.35 -10.71
CA GLU A 48 33.68 -15.51 -12.11
C GLU A 48 32.88 -16.81 -12.26
N GLY A 49 31.69 -16.72 -12.87
CA GLY A 49 31.04 -17.90 -13.46
C GLY A 49 29.67 -18.33 -12.94
N ASP A 50 28.68 -17.44 -12.75
CA ASP A 50 27.28 -17.84 -12.46
C ASP A 50 26.22 -16.86 -13.05
N ASP A 51 26.34 -16.47 -14.33
CA ASP A 51 25.43 -15.49 -14.97
C ASP A 51 23.97 -15.97 -15.21
N VAL A 52 23.64 -17.22 -14.85
CA VAL A 52 22.31 -17.80 -15.14
C VAL A 52 21.44 -17.96 -13.89
N TYR A 53 22.00 -18.12 -12.69
CA TYR A 53 21.23 -18.39 -11.47
C TYR A 53 20.94 -17.13 -10.62
N GLU A 54 21.59 -16.00 -10.91
CA GLU A 54 21.36 -14.73 -10.19
C GLU A 54 20.07 -14.00 -10.62
N LYS A 55 19.39 -14.48 -11.68
CA LYS A 55 18.10 -13.93 -12.14
C LYS A 55 16.94 -14.15 -11.15
N ILE A 56 17.10 -14.98 -10.12
CA ILE A 56 16.06 -15.29 -9.13
C ILE A 56 16.26 -14.49 -7.81
N GLN A 57 17.43 -13.91 -7.55
CA GLN A 57 17.84 -13.51 -6.20
C GLN A 57 17.63 -12.04 -5.82
N LYS A 58 16.40 -11.54 -6.02
CA LYS A 58 15.74 -10.35 -5.43
C LYS A 58 14.94 -9.70 -6.55
N LYS A 59 13.62 -9.87 -6.55
CA LYS A 59 12.72 -9.05 -7.38
C LYS A 59 13.08 -7.58 -7.12
N LYS A 60 13.83 -6.98 -8.04
CA LYS A 60 14.18 -5.56 -7.99
C LYS A 60 12.86 -4.82 -7.89
N ARG A 61 12.70 -4.02 -6.83
CA ARG A 61 11.46 -3.24 -6.62
C ARG A 61 11.16 -2.48 -7.91
N ARG A 62 9.92 -2.57 -8.40
CA ARG A 62 9.48 -1.79 -9.56
C ARG A 62 9.72 -0.32 -9.24
N HIS A 63 10.27 0.43 -10.19
CA HIS A 63 10.42 1.87 -10.02
C HIS A 63 9.05 2.51 -9.77
N ARG A 64 9.02 3.46 -8.81
CA ARG A 64 7.84 4.27 -8.51
C ARG A 64 7.52 5.10 -9.75
N THR A 65 6.27 5.05 -10.19
CA THR A 65 5.77 5.92 -11.25
C THR A 65 5.58 7.32 -10.68
N VAL A 66 6.05 8.32 -11.41
CA VAL A 66 5.80 9.73 -11.13
C VAL A 66 4.86 10.21 -12.22
N PHE A 67 3.66 10.64 -11.82
CA PHE A 67 2.64 11.10 -12.75
C PHE A 67 2.89 12.56 -13.13
N THR A 68 2.69 12.90 -14.41
CA THR A 68 2.63 14.29 -14.84
C THR A 68 1.30 14.92 -14.44
N ARG A 69 1.23 16.26 -14.44
CA ARG A 69 -0.01 16.99 -14.10
C ARG A 69 -1.19 16.57 -14.99
N TYR A 70 -0.95 16.41 -16.29
CA TYR A 70 -1.96 15.96 -17.24
C TYR A 70 -2.49 14.55 -16.92
N GLN A 71 -1.60 13.62 -16.57
CA GLN A 71 -1.99 12.26 -16.22
C GLN A 71 -2.88 12.24 -14.97
N LEU A 72 -2.55 13.04 -13.95
CA LEU A 72 -3.37 13.18 -12.74
C LEU A 72 -4.77 13.71 -13.06
N GLU A 73 -4.88 14.75 -13.88
CA GLU A 73 -6.18 15.32 -14.29
C GLU A 73 -7.06 14.27 -14.97
N GLN A 74 -6.51 13.47 -15.90
CA GLN A 74 -7.25 12.41 -16.58
C GLN A 74 -7.70 11.30 -15.60
N LEU A 75 -6.83 10.92 -14.66
CA LEU A 75 -7.15 9.90 -13.64
C LEU A 75 -8.25 10.40 -12.68
N GLU A 76 -8.18 11.65 -12.23
CA GLU A 76 -9.20 12.26 -11.38
C GLU A 76 -10.54 12.39 -12.09
N LEU A 77 -10.55 12.78 -13.38
CA LEU A 77 -11.77 12.84 -14.18
C LEU A 77 -12.43 11.47 -14.32
N ALA A 78 -11.65 10.41 -14.59
CA ALA A 78 -12.17 9.06 -14.66
C ALA A 78 -12.76 8.61 -13.31
N TYR A 79 -12.08 8.91 -12.20
CA TYR A 79 -12.54 8.57 -10.86
C TYR A 79 -13.87 9.24 -10.47
N ARG A 80 -14.10 10.47 -10.96
CA ARG A 80 -15.39 11.17 -10.77
C ARG A 80 -16.56 10.49 -11.49
N VAL A 81 -16.28 9.86 -12.63
CA VAL A 81 -17.30 9.13 -13.41
C VAL A 81 -17.57 7.77 -12.78
N SER A 82 -16.53 7.00 -12.51
CA SER A 82 -16.62 5.72 -11.81
C SER A 82 -15.35 5.48 -11.00
N GLN A 83 -15.52 5.15 -9.73
CA GLN A 83 -14.42 4.79 -8.84
C GLN A 83 -13.86 3.39 -9.13
N TYR A 84 -14.65 2.54 -9.79
CA TYR A 84 -14.29 1.17 -10.16
C TYR A 84 -14.61 0.95 -11.65
N PRO A 85 -13.78 1.48 -12.55
CA PRO A 85 -13.97 1.32 -13.99
C PRO A 85 -13.73 -0.13 -14.41
N ASP A 86 -14.45 -0.56 -15.46
CA ASP A 86 -14.26 -1.87 -16.07
C ASP A 86 -12.92 -1.95 -16.82
N VAL A 87 -12.47 -3.18 -17.13
CA VAL A 87 -11.20 -3.48 -17.83
C VAL A 87 -11.08 -2.65 -19.11
N GLU A 88 -12.12 -2.58 -19.93
CA GLU A 88 -12.09 -1.80 -21.19
C GLU A 88 -11.92 -0.29 -20.95
N THR A 89 -12.55 0.21 -19.89
CA THR A 89 -12.45 1.63 -19.51
C THR A 89 -11.05 1.95 -18.99
N ARG A 90 -10.46 1.01 -18.25
CA ARG A 90 -9.11 1.09 -17.68
C ARG A 90 -8.05 1.05 -18.77
N ASP A 91 -8.20 0.16 -19.75
CA ASP A 91 -7.37 0.10 -20.95
C ASP A 91 -7.40 1.40 -21.74
N SER A 92 -8.61 1.94 -21.96
CA SER A 92 -8.79 3.20 -22.68
C SER A 92 -8.13 4.37 -21.95
N LEU A 93 -8.20 4.39 -20.62
CA LEU A 93 -7.55 5.40 -19.80
C LEU A 93 -6.02 5.25 -19.84
N ALA A 94 -5.52 4.02 -19.65
CA ALA A 94 -4.10 3.69 -19.67
C ALA A 94 -3.43 4.12 -20.99
N ARG A 95 -4.10 3.88 -22.13
CA ARG A 95 -3.64 4.35 -23.46
C ARG A 95 -3.63 5.87 -23.59
N LYS A 96 -4.55 6.60 -22.94
CA LYS A 96 -4.59 8.07 -22.97
C LYS A 96 -3.47 8.72 -22.14
N VAL A 97 -3.01 8.04 -21.09
CA VAL A 97 -1.98 8.55 -20.17
C VAL A 97 -0.61 7.91 -20.38
N ASP A 98 -0.44 7.06 -21.40
CA ASP A 98 0.77 6.30 -21.72
C ASP A 98 1.29 5.45 -20.54
N LEU A 99 0.37 4.80 -19.83
CA LEU A 99 0.68 3.88 -18.73
C LEU A 99 0.26 2.46 -19.08
N ASP A 100 0.88 1.51 -18.40
CA ASP A 100 0.42 0.12 -18.39
C ASP A 100 -0.90 0.02 -17.63
N GLU A 101 -1.83 -0.83 -18.08
CA GLU A 101 -3.15 -0.98 -17.47
C GLU A 101 -3.04 -1.40 -16.00
N GLY A 102 -2.07 -2.26 -15.66
CA GLY A 102 -1.79 -2.65 -14.28
C GLY A 102 -1.28 -1.51 -13.37
N ARG A 103 -1.03 -0.31 -13.90
CA ARG A 103 -0.74 0.90 -13.10
C ARG A 103 -1.99 1.72 -12.78
N VAL A 104 -3.10 1.47 -13.47
CA VAL A 104 -4.40 2.08 -13.22
C VAL A 104 -5.17 1.08 -12.34
N GLN A 105 -5.19 1.29 -11.02
CA GLN A 105 -5.88 0.44 -10.04
C GLN A 105 -6.55 1.28 -8.96
#